data_AF-A0A7S1UL23-F1
#
_entry.id   AF-A0A7S1UL23-F1
#
_cell.length_a   1.000
_cell.length_b   1.000
_cell.length_c   1.000
_cell.angle_alpha   90.00
_cell.angle_beta   90.00
_cell.angle_gamma   90.00
#
_symmetry.space_group_name_H-M   'P 1'
#
loop_
_entity.id
_entity.type
_entity.pdbx_description
1 polymer ?
#
loop_
_entity_poly.entity_id
_entity_poly.type
_entity_poly.pdbx_seq_one_letter_code
_entity_poly.pdbx_strand_id
1 'polypeptide(L)'
;GRHHQAPAPALAPAPVDSRAELRSKLEKHEAARKLILQHKELSMVPAHVKPVTMADAIAVSQQPRLVVGTRAPHAIAHANSSFGRLTGHTASEMVHGNLEDVLRDLVVREDAPK
;
A
#
# COMPACT_ATOMS: atom_id res chain seq x y z
N GLY A 1 0.79 -37.25 -79.92
CA GLY A 1 -0.21 -37.41 -78.85
C GLY A 1 -0.47 -36.05 -78.21
N ARG A 2 -1.72 -35.60 -78.16
CA ARG A 2 -2.12 -34.39 -77.43
C ARG A 2 -2.49 -34.83 -76.00
N HIS A 3 -1.77 -34.34 -75.00
CA HIS A 3 -2.10 -34.61 -73.59
C HIS A 3 -3.22 -33.67 -73.14
N HIS A 4 -4.33 -34.26 -72.71
CA HIS A 4 -5.42 -33.58 -72.02
C HIS A 4 -4.92 -33.08 -70.64
N GLN A 5 -5.02 -31.78 -70.40
CA GLN A 5 -4.83 -31.17 -69.09
C GLN A 5 -6.16 -31.21 -68.35
N ALA A 6 -6.24 -31.95 -67.24
CA ALA A 6 -7.42 -31.98 -66.39
C ALA A 6 -7.56 -30.65 -65.62
N PRO A 7 -8.78 -30.11 -65.46
CA PRO A 7 -9.01 -28.89 -64.69
C PRO A 7 -8.74 -29.14 -63.20
N ALA A 8 -8.06 -28.18 -62.56
CA ALA A 8 -7.77 -28.22 -61.12
C ALA A 8 -9.07 -28.21 -60.29
N PRO A 9 -9.12 -28.94 -59.16
CA PRO A 9 -10.30 -28.98 -58.30
C PRO A 9 -10.52 -27.60 -57.66
N ALA A 10 -11.73 -27.07 -57.82
CA ALA A 10 -12.16 -25.86 -57.13
C ALA A 10 -12.14 -26.09 -55.61
N LEU A 11 -11.40 -25.24 -54.87
CA LEU A 11 -11.41 -25.22 -53.42
C LEU A 11 -12.84 -24.98 -52.93
N ALA A 12 -13.43 -25.97 -52.27
CA ALA A 12 -14.74 -25.80 -51.64
C ALA A 12 -14.67 -24.71 -50.54
N PRO A 13 -15.65 -23.80 -50.44
CA PRO A 13 -15.69 -22.82 -49.36
C PRO A 13 -15.85 -23.53 -48.01
N ALA A 14 -15.08 -23.11 -47.00
CA ALA A 14 -15.15 -23.66 -45.66
C ALA A 14 -16.59 -23.58 -45.10
N PRO A 15 -17.05 -24.61 -44.35
CA PRO A 15 -18.41 -24.65 -43.81
C PRO A 15 -18.69 -23.45 -42.91
N VAL A 16 -19.87 -22.85 -43.10
CA VAL A 16 -20.31 -21.58 -42.50
C VAL A 16 -20.26 -21.60 -40.96
N ASP A 17 -20.40 -22.78 -40.36
CA ASP A 17 -20.37 -23.00 -38.92
C ASP A 17 -18.99 -22.67 -38.30
N SER A 18 -17.90 -23.01 -39.00
CA SER A 18 -16.55 -22.70 -38.51
C SER A 18 -16.27 -21.20 -38.47
N ARG A 19 -16.91 -20.41 -39.34
CA ARG A 19 -16.74 -18.95 -39.40
C ARG A 19 -17.51 -18.25 -38.27
N ALA A 20 -18.68 -18.75 -37.91
CA ALA A 20 -19.46 -18.26 -36.78
C ALA A 20 -18.76 -18.56 -35.44
N GLU A 21 -18.23 -19.77 -35.28
CA GLU A 21 -17.46 -20.16 -34.08
C GLU A 21 -16.19 -19.33 -33.89
N LEU A 22 -15.45 -19.07 -34.98
CA LEU A 22 -14.25 -18.23 -34.92
C LEU A 22 -14.56 -16.80 -34.48
N ARG A 23 -15.67 -16.22 -34.94
CA ARG A 23 -16.12 -14.89 -34.50
C ARG A 23 -16.48 -14.87 -33.02
N SER A 24 -17.23 -15.87 -32.55
CA SER A 24 -17.59 -15.97 -31.13
C SER A 24 -16.36 -16.12 -30.22
N LYS A 25 -15.34 -16.88 -30.67
CA LYS A 25 -14.07 -17.00 -29.93
C LYS A 25 -13.28 -15.70 -29.91
N LEU A 26 -13.27 -14.95 -31.02
CA LEU A 26 -12.60 -13.65 -31.09
C LEU A 26 -13.23 -12.62 -30.16
N GLU A 27 -14.56 -12.53 -30.15
CA GLU A 27 -15.31 -11.63 -29.26
C GLU A 27 -15.06 -11.95 -27.78
N LYS A 28 -15.06 -13.23 -27.41
CA LYS A 28 -14.74 -13.67 -26.04
C LYS A 28 -13.31 -13.30 -25.64
N HIS A 29 -12.36 -13.46 -26.56
CA HIS A 29 -10.96 -13.11 -26.32
C HIS A 29 -10.76 -11.59 -26.19
N GLU A 30 -11.44 -10.79 -27.01
CA GLU A 30 -11.43 -9.32 -26.91
C GLU A 30 -12.06 -8.82 -25.61
N ALA A 31 -13.19 -9.42 -25.20
CA ALA A 31 -13.83 -9.11 -23.92
C ALA A 31 -12.92 -9.43 -22.73
N ALA A 32 -12.25 -10.59 -22.74
CA ALA A 32 -11.29 -10.96 -21.71
C ALA A 32 -10.09 -9.99 -21.68
N ARG A 33 -9.58 -9.60 -22.85
CA ARG A 33 -8.48 -8.62 -22.95
C ARG A 33 -8.88 -7.25 -22.41
N LYS A 34 -10.11 -6.80 -22.69
CA LYS A 34 -10.64 -5.54 -22.18
C LYS A 34 -10.78 -5.56 -20.66
N LEU A 35 -11.25 -6.68 -20.09
CA LEU A 35 -11.35 -6.86 -18.64
C LEU A 35 -9.96 -6.84 -17.97
N ILE A 36 -8.98 -7.52 -18.57
CA ILE A 36 -7.58 -7.52 -18.06
C ILE A 36 -7.00 -6.11 -18.09
N LEU A 37 -7.25 -5.33 -19.15
CA LEU A 37 -6.78 -3.94 -19.25
C LEU A 37 -7.46 -3.04 -18.21
N GLN A 38 -8.77 -3.18 -18.00
CA GLN A 38 -9.49 -2.43 -16.96
C GLN A 38 -8.99 -2.76 -15.55
N HIS A 39 -8.76 -4.04 -15.26
CA HIS A 39 -8.17 -4.44 -13.97
C HIS A 39 -6.73 -3.93 -13.80
N LYS A 40 -5.96 -3.81 -14.88
CA LYS A 40 -4.59 -3.26 -14.85
C LYS A 40 -4.58 -1.76 -14.52
N GLU A 41 -5.55 -0.99 -15.00
CA GLU A 41 -5.69 0.43 -14.65
C GLU A 41 -6.11 0.63 -13.19
N LEU A 42 -6.95 -0.26 -12.65
CA LEU A 42 -7.36 -0.24 -11.24
C LEU A 42 -6.28 -0.76 -10.28
N SER A 43 -5.33 -1.55 -10.78
CA SER A 43 -4.22 -2.13 -10.01
C SER A 43 -3.01 -1.18 -9.87
N MET A 44 -3.14 0.09 -10.26
CA MET A 44 -2.15 1.10 -9.92
C MET A 44 -2.23 1.46 -8.43
N VAL A 45 -1.86 0.50 -7.56
CA VAL A 45 -1.39 0.84 -6.22
C VAL A 45 -0.18 1.75 -6.45
N PRO A 46 -0.18 3.00 -5.95
CA PRO A 46 0.93 3.90 -6.16
C PRO A 46 2.19 3.18 -5.68
N ALA A 47 3.22 3.10 -6.52
CA ALA A 47 4.48 2.42 -6.23
C ALA A 47 5.28 3.05 -5.04
N HIS A 48 4.66 3.96 -4.29
CA HIS A 48 5.25 4.78 -3.23
C HIS A 48 4.44 4.70 -1.93
N VAL A 49 3.70 3.61 -1.67
CA VAL A 49 3.17 3.38 -0.32
C VAL A 49 4.35 2.99 0.57
N LYS A 50 4.93 3.98 1.26
CA LYS A 50 5.92 3.71 2.30
C LYS A 50 5.27 2.78 3.34
N PRO A 51 5.95 1.70 3.76
CA PRO A 51 5.43 0.85 4.81
C PRO A 51 5.22 1.70 6.06
N VAL A 52 4.01 1.60 6.62
CA VAL A 52 3.65 2.29 7.86
C VAL A 52 4.55 1.76 8.97
N THR A 53 5.31 2.65 9.61
CA THR A 53 6.15 2.30 10.74
C THR A 53 5.36 2.41 12.05
N MET A 54 5.87 1.80 13.12
CA MET A 54 5.28 1.96 14.46
C MET A 54 5.33 3.42 14.92
N ALA A 55 6.37 4.17 14.54
CA ALA A 55 6.47 5.59 14.82
C ALA A 55 5.34 6.37 14.15
N ASP A 56 5.00 6.05 12.90
CA ASP A 56 3.88 6.69 12.18
C ASP A 56 2.54 6.40 12.89
N ALA A 57 2.32 5.16 13.30
CA ALA A 57 1.10 4.77 14.02
C ALA A 57 0.96 5.50 15.38
N ILE A 58 2.07 5.74 16.08
CA ILE A 58 2.08 6.45 17.36
C ILE A 58 1.91 7.96 17.16
N ALA A 59 2.53 8.52 16.12
CA ALA A 59 2.47 9.94 15.80
C ALA A 59 1.05 10.43 15.50
N VAL A 60 0.20 9.60 14.88
CA VAL A 60 -1.19 9.95 14.57
C VAL A 60 -2.17 9.74 15.74
N SER A 61 -1.72 9.11 16.83
CA SER A 61 -2.58 8.89 17.99
C SER A 61 -2.90 10.20 18.72
N GLN A 62 -4.17 10.41 19.03
CA GLN A 62 -4.60 11.54 19.86
C GLN A 62 -4.34 11.34 21.35
N GLN A 63 -4.13 10.09 21.77
CA GLN A 63 -3.77 9.78 23.16
C GLN A 63 -2.29 10.10 23.39
N PRO A 64 -1.92 10.65 24.57
CA PRO A 64 -0.52 10.80 24.97
C PRO A 64 0.20 9.45 24.92
N ARG A 65 1.25 9.34 24.09
CA ARG A 65 2.04 8.10 23.92
C ARG A 65 3.53 8.39 23.90
N LEU A 66 4.27 7.46 24.50
CA LEU A 66 5.71 7.47 24.62
C LEU A 66 6.26 6.07 24.31
N VAL A 67 7.38 6.00 23.60
CA VAL A 67 8.15 4.77 23.36
C VAL A 67 9.49 4.91 24.05
N VAL A 68 9.81 3.94 24.90
CA VAL A 68 11.06 3.92 25.66
C VAL A 68 11.83 2.64 25.40
N GLY A 69 13.14 2.71 25.51
CA GLY A 69 14.00 1.54 25.55
C GLY A 69 13.66 0.65 26.76
N THR A 70 13.72 -0.67 26.56
CA THR A 70 13.43 -1.65 27.63
C THR A 70 14.57 -1.79 28.64
N ARG A 71 15.77 -1.33 28.30
CA ARG A 71 16.94 -1.36 29.18
C ARG A 71 17.15 0.00 29.82
N ALA A 72 17.58 0.00 31.08
CA ALA A 72 18.07 1.18 31.75
C ALA A 72 19.14 1.88 30.89
N PRO A 73 19.12 3.22 30.78
CA PRO A 73 18.30 4.16 31.55
C PRO A 73 16.90 4.46 30.94
N HIS A 74 16.30 3.55 30.16
CA HIS A 74 14.98 3.76 29.54
C HIS A 74 14.93 5.03 28.67
N ALA A 75 15.90 5.13 27.75
CA ALA A 75 15.99 6.24 26.82
C ALA A 75 14.68 6.38 26.00
N ILE A 76 14.19 7.61 25.88
CA ILE A 76 13.00 7.92 25.10
C ILE A 76 13.37 7.86 23.61
N ALA A 77 12.75 6.94 22.90
CA ALA A 77 12.93 6.75 21.47
C ALA A 77 11.94 7.58 20.65
N HIS A 78 10.73 7.79 21.18
CA HIS A 78 9.70 8.57 20.51
C HIS A 78 8.67 9.09 21.52
N ALA A 79 8.19 10.32 21.31
CA ALA A 79 7.06 10.90 22.02
C ALA A 79 6.14 11.56 20.99
N ASN A 80 4.83 11.32 21.06
CA ASN A 80 3.89 11.98 20.16
C ASN A 80 3.54 13.39 20.64
N SER A 81 2.95 14.19 19.74
CA SER A 81 2.58 15.58 20.03
C SER A 81 1.55 15.72 21.15
N SER A 82 0.68 14.73 21.35
CA SER A 82 -0.26 14.71 22.47
C SER A 82 0.43 14.54 23.81
N PHE A 83 1.51 13.75 23.89
CA PHE A 83 2.32 13.65 25.10
C PHE A 83 3.02 14.97 25.41
N GLY A 84 3.66 15.60 24.42
CA GLY A 84 4.30 16.91 24.64
C GLY A 84 3.32 18.00 25.07
N ARG A 85 2.08 17.99 24.55
CA ARG A 85 1.02 18.92 25.00
C ARG A 85 0.57 18.65 26.44
N LEU A 86 0.51 17.39 26.85
CA LEU A 86 0.14 17.02 28.21
C LEU A 86 1.21 17.46 29.22
N THR A 87 2.48 17.27 28.87
CA THR A 87 3.60 17.44 29.79
C THR A 87 4.23 18.83 29.72
N GLY A 88 3.96 19.58 28.65
CA GLY A 88 4.62 20.84 28.35
C GLY A 88 6.04 20.68 27.82
N HIS A 89 6.49 19.44 27.53
CA HIS A 89 7.79 19.20 26.91
C HIS A 89 7.70 19.18 25.40
N THR A 90 8.67 19.79 24.75
CA THR A 90 8.90 19.69 23.32
C THR A 90 9.50 18.34 22.96
N ALA A 91 9.31 17.89 21.72
CA ALA A 91 9.95 16.68 21.23
C ALA A 91 11.48 16.74 21.41
N SER A 92 12.10 17.91 21.18
CA SER A 92 13.54 18.09 21.31
C SER A 92 14.07 17.89 22.73
N GLU A 93 13.28 18.24 23.76
CA GLU A 93 13.65 18.04 25.17
C GLU A 93 13.53 16.56 25.59
N MET A 94 12.65 15.81 24.92
CA MET A 94 12.38 14.41 25.23
C MET A 94 13.29 13.44 24.47
N VAL A 95 13.63 13.74 23.22
CA VAL A 95 14.53 12.86 22.44
C VAL A 95 15.93 12.90 23.07
N HIS A 96 16.44 11.72 23.44
CA HIS A 96 17.69 11.49 24.19
C HIS A 96 17.64 11.72 25.71
N GLY A 97 16.49 12.17 26.24
CA GLY A 97 16.22 12.12 27.68
C GLY A 97 16.00 10.68 28.17
N ASN A 98 16.24 10.45 29.46
CA ASN A 98 15.78 9.23 30.12
C ASN A 98 14.34 9.43 30.62
N LEU A 99 13.59 8.32 30.71
CA LEU A 99 12.19 8.37 31.17
C LEU A 99 12.07 8.92 32.59
N GLU A 100 13.00 8.55 33.47
CA GLU A 100 12.92 8.86 34.90
C GLU A 100 12.98 10.35 35.19
N ASP A 101 13.82 11.10 34.48
CA ASP A 101 13.97 12.55 34.63
C ASP A 101 12.69 13.27 34.18
N VAL A 102 12.09 12.84 33.07
CA VAL A 102 10.82 13.40 32.58
C VAL A 102 9.68 13.13 33.58
N LEU A 103 9.58 11.91 34.10
CA LEU A 103 8.56 11.58 35.10
C LEU A 103 8.77 12.37 36.39
N ARG A 104 10.02 12.59 36.80
CA ARG A 104 10.33 13.38 38.00
C ARG A 104 9.94 14.85 37.83
N ASP A 105 10.23 15.46 36.69
CA ASP A 105 9.83 16.85 36.42
C ASP A 105 8.30 17.01 36.45
N LEU A 106 7.57 16.02 35.92
CA LEU A 106 6.10 16.05 35.92
C LEU A 106 5.50 15.99 37.32
N VAL A 107 6.06 15.15 38.20
CA VAL A 107 5.60 15.07 39.60
C VAL A 107 5.83 16.40 40.32
N VAL A 108 6.99 17.02 40.14
CA VAL A 108 7.32 18.31 40.78
C VAL A 108 6.37 19.43 40.31
N ARG A 109 5.92 19.40 39.05
CA ARG A 109 4.98 20.40 38.50
C ARG A 109 3.56 20.26 39.03
N GLU A 110 3.11 19.07 39.39
CA GLU A 110 1.78 18.91 40.02
C GLU A 110 1.73 19.49 41.44
N ASP A 111 2.86 19.48 42.16
CA ASP A 111 2.97 20.00 43.52
C ASP A 111 3.15 21.53 43.60
N ALA A 112 3.31 22.22 42.46
CA ALA A 112 3.44 23.67 42.44
C ALA A 112 2.09 24.37 42.66
N PRO A 113 1.98 25.35 43.58
CA PRO A 113 0.75 26.10 43.78
C PRO A 113 0.37 26.89 42.52
N LYS A 114 -0.92 26.80 42.12
CA LYS A 114 -1.49 27.47 40.95
C LYS A 114 -1.50 28.99 41.06
#